data_AF-A0A2N0PNT7-F1
#
_entry.id   AF-A0A2N0PNT7-F1
#
_cell.length_a   1.000
_cell.length_b   1.000
_cell.length_c   1.000
_cell.angle_alpha   90.00
_cell.angle_beta   90.00
_cell.angle_gamma   90.00
#
_symmetry.space_group_name_H-M   'P 1'
#
loop_
_entity.id
_entity.type
_entity.pdbx_description
1 polymer ?
#
loop_
_entity_poly.entity_id
_entity_poly.type
_entity_poly.pdbx_seq_one_letter_code
_entity_poly.pdbx_strand_id
1 'polypeptide(L)' 'SYLSGIKQCIISEELGVPKSTVNDTIKRYKKTGSATPEKCPGRPKMLTKHDT' A
#
# COMPACT_ATOMS: atom_id res chain seq x y z
N SER A 1 -8.58 12.53 -9.27
CA SER A 1 -7.41 13.22 -8.68
C SER A 1 -7.46 13.11 -7.15
N TYR A 2 -6.32 13.24 -6.45
CA TYR A 2 -6.31 13.52 -5.00
C TYR A 2 -6.85 14.95 -4.81
N LEU A 3 -7.57 15.21 -3.71
CA LEU A 3 -8.43 16.40 -3.55
C LEU A 3 -7.68 17.75 -3.63
N SER A 4 -6.35 17.77 -3.51
CA SER A 4 -5.54 18.98 -3.56
C SER A 4 -5.20 19.48 -4.98
N GLY A 5 -5.63 18.79 -6.04
CA GLY A 5 -5.29 19.18 -7.43
C GLY A 5 -3.83 18.94 -7.82
N ILE A 6 -2.99 18.51 -6.88
CA ILE A 6 -1.58 18.18 -7.13
C ILE A 6 -1.50 16.91 -7.98
N LYS A 7 -0.70 16.99 -9.05
CA LYS A 7 -0.43 15.84 -9.92
C LYS A 7 0.47 14.84 -9.20
N GLN A 8 0.18 13.55 -9.36
CA GLN A 8 0.99 12.47 -8.77
C GLN A 8 2.47 12.49 -9.19
N CYS A 9 2.77 13.07 -10.36
CA CYS A 9 4.14 13.25 -10.81
C CYS A 9 4.95 14.21 -9.94
N ILE A 10 4.35 15.31 -9.47
CA ILE A 10 5.02 16.29 -8.60
C ILE A 10 5.37 15.63 -7.26
N ILE A 11 4.41 14.89 -6.68
CA ILE A 11 4.62 14.13 -5.44
C ILE A 11 5.74 13.08 -5.59
N SER A 12 5.77 12.42 -6.75
CA SER A 12 6.80 11.42 -7.09
C SER A 12 8.20 12.04 -7.15
N GLU A 13 8.32 13.23 -7.76
CA GLU A 13 9.59 13.97 -7.86
C GLU A 13 10.04 14.51 -6.49
N GLU A 14 9.13 15.11 -5.71
CA GLU A 14 9.43 15.65 -4.38
C GLU A 14 9.86 14.58 -3.37
N LEU A 15 9.19 13.41 -3.38
CA LEU A 15 9.47 12.33 -2.45
C LEU A 15 10.53 11.34 -2.97
N GLY A 16 10.94 11.46 -4.23
CA GLY A 16 11.87 10.52 -4.86
C GLY A 16 11.34 9.09 -4.98
N VAL A 17 10.01 8.91 -4.98
CA VAL A 17 9.35 7.59 -5.05
C VAL A 17 8.70 7.38 -6.42
N PRO A 18 8.54 6.13 -6.88
CA PRO A 18 7.87 5.85 -8.15
C PRO A 18 6.41 6.35 -8.19
N LYS A 19 5.97 6.82 -9.36
CA LYS A 19 4.58 7.25 -9.59
C LYS A 19 3.56 6.15 -9.27
N SER A 20 3.92 4.89 -9.53
CA SER A 20 3.10 3.72 -9.15
C SER A 20 2.88 3.65 -7.64
N THR A 21 3.94 3.83 -6.85
CA THR A 21 3.88 3.84 -5.38
C THR A 21 2.97 4.95 -4.85
N VAL A 22 3.03 6.14 -5.44
CA VAL A 22 2.11 7.24 -5.10
C VAL A 22 0.67 6.85 -5.41
N ASN A 23 0.42 6.30 -6.60
CA ASN A 23 -0.92 5.88 -7.02
C ASN A 23 -1.49 4.78 -6.11
N ASP A 24 -0.69 3.77 -5.77
CA ASP A 24 -1.11 2.66 -4.90
C ASP A 24 -1.40 3.15 -3.48
N THR A 25 -0.59 4.07 -2.97
CA THR A 25 -0.81 4.69 -1.65
C THR A 25 -2.10 5.49 -1.63
N ILE A 26 -2.38 6.29 -2.66
CA ILE A 26 -3.65 7.03 -2.78
C ILE A 26 -4.83 6.06 -2.86
N LYS A 27 -4.74 4.99 -3.64
CA LYS A 27 -5.80 3.97 -3.75
C LYS A 27 -6.06 3.29 -2.40
N ARG A 28 -5.00 2.89 -1.69
CA ARG A 28 -5.11 2.32 -0.32
C ARG A 28 -5.80 3.29 0.63
N TYR A 29 -5.36 4.54 0.64
CA TYR A 29 -5.95 5.55 1.51
C TYR A 29 -7.44 5.76 1.23
N LYS A 30 -7.84 5.81 -0.04
CA LYS A 30 -9.27 5.92 -0.41
C LYS A 30 -10.11 4.72 0.03
N LYS A 31 -9.51 3.52 0.06
CA LYS A 31 -10.21 2.28 0.41
C LYS A 31 -10.31 2.08 1.93
N THR A 32 -9.21 2.27 2.63
CA THR A 32 -9.05 1.86 4.04
C THR A 32 -8.97 3.07 4.98
N GLY A 33 -8.82 4.29 4.47
CA GLY A 33 -8.56 5.50 5.28
C GLY A 33 -7.13 5.57 5.83
N SER A 34 -6.26 4.62 5.47
CA SER A 34 -4.86 4.57 5.90
C SER A 34 -3.91 4.52 4.71
N ALA A 35 -2.78 5.21 4.85
CA ALA A 35 -1.67 5.17 3.89
C ALA A 35 -0.77 3.96 4.15
N THR A 36 -0.83 3.37 5.34
CA THR A 36 -0.02 2.20 5.70
C THR A 36 -0.53 0.96 4.97
N PRO A 37 0.37 0.15 4.37
CA PRO A 37 0.00 -1.16 3.88
C PRO A 37 -0.51 -2.03 5.04
N GLU A 38 -1.55 -2.81 4.76
CA GLU A 38 -1.95 -3.88 5.67
C GLU A 38 -0.81 -4.89 5.82
N LYS A 39 -0.66 -5.43 7.03
CA LYS A 39 0.33 -6.46 7.29
C LYS A 39 -0.08 -7.72 6.52
N CYS A 40 0.74 -8.15 5.57
CA CYS A 40 0.51 -9.42 4.89
C CYS A 40 0.48 -10.53 5.95
N PRO A 41 -0.60 -11.33 6.04
CA PRO A 41 -0.54 -12.56 6.80
C PRO A 41 0.53 -13.38 6.10
N GLY A 42 1.67 -13.58 6.75
CA GLY A 42 2.76 -14.37 6.16
C GLY A 42 2.29 -15.78 5.81
N ARG A 43 3.21 -16.65 5.41
CA ARG A 43 2.86 -18.04 5.13
C ARG A 43 2.16 -18.66 6.36
N PRO A 44 0.90 -19.12 6.27
CA PRO A 44 0.27 -19.81 7.38
C PRO A 44 1.06 -21.08 7.70
N LYS A 45 1.25 -21.36 8.99
CA LYS A 45 1.86 -22.62 9.42
C LYS A 45 0.86 -23.73 9.11
N MET A 46 1.14 -24.58 8.12
CA MET A 46 0.40 -25.81 7.94
C MET A 46 0.68 -26.68 9.16
N LEU A 47 -0.28 -26.78 10.08
CA LEU A 47 -0.25 -27.78 11.13
C LEU A 47 -0.66 -29.10 10.49
N THR A 48 0.31 -29.97 10.17
CA THR A 48 -0.01 -31.32 9.72
C THR A 48 -0.34 -32.17 10.94
N LYS A 49 -1.35 -33.04 10.82
CA LYS A 49 -1.84 -33.90 11.92
C LYS A 49 -0.75 -34.79 12.57
N HIS A 50 0.39 -34.94 11.89
CA HIS A 50 1.53 -35.76 12.32
C HIS A 50 2.40 -35.12 13.40
N ASP A 51 2.16 -33.85 13.76
CA ASP A 51 2.87 -33.15 14.84
C ASP A 51 2.13 -33.20 16.20
N THR A 52 1.14 -34.09 16.34
CA THR A 52 0.37 -34.37 17.57
C THR A 52 0.71 -35.76 18.07
#